data_AF-A0A7Y4ZVW8-F1
#
_entry.id   AF-A0A7Y4ZVW8-F1
#
_cell.length_a   1.000
_cell.length_b   1.000
_cell.length_c   1.000
_cell.angle_alpha   90.00
_cell.angle_beta   90.00
_cell.angle_gamma   90.00
#
_symmetry.space_group_name_H-M   'P 1'
#
loop_
_entity.id
_entity.type
_entity.pdbx_description
1 polymer ?
#
loop_
_entity_poly.entity_id
_entity_poly.type
_entity_poly.pdbx_seq_one_letter_code
_entity_poly.pdbx_strand_id
1 'polypeptide(L)'
;MLDDEPTVRAAQAILKRLQAKEQIETANPDGVKDDLMRALAGYEQAVDAQVRDVLVSAKSLGAAQEALLRGAVAAGVPLDEEAIPVLIPQLAEALEDSPHVEEIFADDDALEKVLRAALLDFLPAIAWQARAKLAAAFVKPRSTLPASQKPASIADDGYTFPLFEGPVESAALDDEGPCAYCGATAKVRFARACYPCFRAGKAKDHVMGTELGMVRAQDAVEGLTHGLPATLAPAGYERVDLERDDDDDEAWVRIRVDTASLGELLRTPKYDTWQGEYWLFCCQKPMVFVGPLKEPLLERLRKSEQTQEEVVARLLQVESREAHKRTTEVLLGRISMYVFRCPHCEKHRAHFDAA
;
A
#
# COMPACT_ATOMS: atom_id res chain seq x y z
N MET A 1 -8.92 -8.78 -23.90
CA MET A 1 -8.81 -8.38 -22.48
C MET A 1 -9.81 -9.13 -21.59
N LEU A 2 -10.35 -10.28 -22.04
CA LEU A 2 -11.26 -11.15 -21.28
C LEU A 2 -10.53 -12.29 -20.55
N ASP A 3 -9.23 -12.48 -20.81
CA ASP A 3 -8.46 -13.64 -20.31
C ASP A 3 -7.96 -13.50 -18.85
N ASP A 4 -8.29 -12.41 -18.14
CA ASP A 4 -7.83 -12.19 -16.77
C ASP A 4 -8.91 -12.35 -15.70
N GLU A 5 -10.13 -12.76 -16.09
CA GLU A 5 -11.18 -13.06 -15.11
C GLU A 5 -10.84 -14.32 -14.31
N PRO A 6 -11.00 -14.32 -12.97
CA PRO A 6 -10.70 -15.47 -12.12
C PRO A 6 -11.38 -16.76 -12.60
N THR A 7 -12.64 -16.64 -13.02
CA THR A 7 -13.46 -17.72 -13.57
C THR A 7 -12.85 -18.34 -14.82
N VAL A 8 -12.40 -17.51 -15.78
CA VAL A 8 -11.76 -17.97 -17.02
C VAL A 8 -10.45 -18.71 -16.71
N ARG A 9 -9.61 -18.13 -15.85
CA ARG A 9 -8.32 -18.73 -15.46
C ARG A 9 -8.49 -20.07 -14.75
N ALA A 10 -9.45 -20.17 -13.84
CA ALA A 10 -9.73 -21.40 -13.11
C ALA A 10 -10.24 -22.52 -14.04
N ALA A 11 -11.22 -22.23 -14.92
CA ALA A 11 -11.72 -23.19 -15.89
C ALA A 11 -10.62 -23.68 -16.83
N GLN A 12 -9.77 -22.77 -17.34
CA GLN A 12 -8.62 -23.13 -18.17
C GLN A 12 -7.60 -23.99 -17.41
N ALA A 13 -7.34 -23.69 -16.14
CA ALA A 13 -6.40 -24.44 -15.32
C ALA A 13 -6.88 -25.89 -15.08
N ILE A 14 -8.18 -26.08 -14.83
CA ILE A 14 -8.81 -27.40 -14.67
C ILE A 14 -8.65 -28.19 -15.96
N LEU A 15 -9.14 -27.66 -17.09
CA LEU A 15 -9.12 -28.35 -18.38
C LEU A 15 -7.70 -28.72 -18.80
N LYS A 16 -6.75 -27.78 -18.70
CA LYS A 16 -5.35 -28.02 -19.06
C LYS A 16 -4.73 -29.14 -18.21
N ARG A 17 -5.06 -29.22 -16.92
CA ARG A 17 -4.53 -30.25 -16.02
C ARG A 17 -5.13 -31.61 -16.30
N LEU A 18 -6.43 -31.69 -16.61
CA LEU A 18 -7.08 -32.94 -17.00
C LEU A 18 -6.49 -33.46 -18.33
N GLN A 19 -6.36 -32.60 -19.34
CA GLN A 19 -5.76 -32.97 -20.63
C GLN A 19 -4.29 -33.40 -20.49
N ALA A 20 -3.49 -32.68 -19.71
CA ALA A 20 -2.07 -33.01 -19.52
C ALA A 20 -1.84 -34.36 -18.82
N LYS A 21 -2.85 -34.87 -18.13
CA LYS A 21 -2.83 -36.18 -17.47
C LYS A 21 -3.60 -37.25 -18.23
N GLU A 22 -4.12 -36.93 -19.42
CA GLU A 22 -4.97 -37.83 -20.22
C GLU A 22 -6.20 -38.32 -19.43
N GLN A 23 -6.74 -37.45 -18.57
CA GLN A 23 -7.84 -37.74 -17.65
C GLN A 23 -9.22 -37.37 -18.19
N ILE A 24 -9.28 -36.78 -19.39
CA ILE A 24 -10.51 -36.36 -20.06
C ILE A 24 -10.35 -36.51 -21.56
N GLU A 25 -11.38 -37.00 -22.22
CA GLU A 25 -11.51 -37.03 -23.68
C GLU A 25 -12.62 -36.07 -24.12
N THR A 26 -12.29 -35.21 -25.08
CA THR A 26 -13.21 -34.20 -25.61
C THR A 26 -12.77 -33.74 -26.99
N ALA A 27 -13.67 -33.81 -27.98
CA ALA A 27 -13.48 -33.15 -29.27
C ALA A 27 -13.72 -31.63 -29.25
N ASN A 28 -14.27 -31.08 -28.17
CA ASN A 28 -14.56 -29.65 -28.03
C ASN A 28 -14.08 -29.06 -26.68
N PRO A 29 -12.76 -28.84 -26.52
CA PRO A 29 -12.19 -28.29 -25.29
C PRO A 29 -12.77 -26.93 -24.88
N ASP A 30 -13.08 -26.06 -25.85
CA ASP A 30 -13.67 -24.75 -25.58
C ASP A 30 -15.08 -24.89 -24.99
N GLY A 31 -15.86 -25.86 -25.44
CA GLY A 31 -17.17 -26.17 -24.85
C GLY A 31 -17.08 -26.62 -23.38
N VAL A 32 -16.12 -27.50 -23.06
CA VAL A 32 -15.89 -27.95 -21.66
C VAL A 32 -15.45 -26.77 -20.79
N LYS A 33 -14.59 -25.90 -21.32
CA LYS A 33 -14.18 -24.66 -20.64
C LYS A 33 -15.40 -23.77 -20.36
N ASP A 34 -16.29 -23.58 -21.32
CA ASP A 34 -17.48 -22.74 -21.17
C ASP A 34 -18.46 -23.31 -20.11
N ASP A 35 -18.59 -24.63 -20.02
CA ASP A 35 -19.41 -25.28 -18.99
C ASP A 35 -18.83 -25.11 -17.58
N LEU A 36 -17.51 -25.30 -17.43
CA LEU A 36 -16.80 -25.01 -16.18
C LEU A 36 -16.91 -23.54 -15.77
N MET A 37 -16.78 -22.63 -16.74
CA MET A 37 -16.96 -21.20 -16.51
C MET A 37 -18.37 -20.89 -16.02
N ARG A 38 -19.40 -21.55 -16.57
CA ARG A 38 -20.79 -21.38 -16.14
C ARG A 38 -21.00 -21.81 -14.69
N ALA A 39 -20.41 -22.93 -14.28
CA ALA A 39 -20.47 -23.41 -12.90
C ALA A 39 -19.80 -22.44 -11.92
N LEU A 40 -18.57 -22.01 -12.23
CA LEU A 40 -17.82 -21.03 -11.43
C LEU A 40 -18.51 -19.65 -11.37
N ALA A 41 -19.09 -19.20 -12.48
CA ALA A 41 -19.83 -17.94 -12.54
C ALA A 41 -21.08 -17.97 -11.65
N GLY A 42 -21.74 -19.13 -11.49
CA GLY A 42 -22.84 -19.30 -10.55
C GLY A 42 -22.41 -19.01 -9.10
N TYR A 43 -21.21 -19.48 -8.72
CA TYR A 43 -20.62 -19.19 -7.41
C TYR A 43 -20.31 -17.69 -7.22
N GLU A 44 -19.66 -17.08 -8.21
CA GLU A 44 -19.35 -15.65 -8.20
C GLU A 44 -20.62 -14.78 -8.07
N GLN A 45 -21.69 -15.15 -8.77
CA GLN A 45 -22.99 -14.48 -8.67
C GLN A 45 -23.60 -14.60 -7.27
N ALA A 46 -23.44 -15.74 -6.61
CA ALA A 46 -23.91 -15.96 -5.24
C ALA A 46 -23.14 -15.09 -4.24
N VAL A 47 -21.81 -15.00 -4.39
CA VAL A 47 -20.97 -14.08 -3.61
C VAL A 47 -21.39 -12.62 -3.83
N ASP A 48 -21.65 -12.23 -5.08
CA ASP A 48 -22.11 -10.89 -5.40
C ASP A 48 -23.47 -10.55 -4.81
N ALA A 49 -24.37 -11.53 -4.68
CA ALA A 49 -25.62 -11.35 -3.96
C ALA A 49 -25.37 -11.06 -2.47
N GLN A 50 -24.46 -11.80 -1.83
CA GLN A 50 -24.08 -11.54 -0.43
C GLN A 50 -23.48 -10.14 -0.24
N VAL A 51 -22.62 -9.70 -1.17
CA VAL A 51 -22.08 -8.33 -1.15
C VAL A 51 -23.20 -7.29 -1.20
N ARG A 52 -24.17 -7.45 -2.11
CA ARG A 52 -25.32 -6.52 -2.19
C ARG A 52 -26.14 -6.49 -0.92
N ASP A 53 -26.44 -7.64 -0.33
CA ASP A 53 -27.24 -7.74 0.89
C ASP A 53 -26.56 -7.06 2.08
N VAL A 54 -25.26 -7.25 2.21
CA VAL A 54 -24.44 -6.60 3.24
C VAL A 54 -24.44 -5.07 3.08
N LEU A 55 -24.32 -4.57 1.85
CA LEU A 55 -24.28 -3.13 1.57
C LEU A 55 -25.57 -2.41 1.98
N VAL A 56 -26.71 -3.10 2.01
CA VAL A 56 -27.98 -2.51 2.46
C VAL A 56 -27.97 -2.17 3.95
N SER A 57 -27.22 -2.92 4.76
CA SER A 57 -27.34 -2.87 6.23
C SER A 57 -26.10 -2.38 6.97
N ALA A 58 -24.92 -2.51 6.38
CA ALA A 58 -23.67 -2.19 7.05
C ALA A 58 -23.41 -0.67 7.14
N LYS A 59 -22.95 -0.22 8.31
CA LYS A 59 -22.71 1.21 8.62
C LYS A 59 -21.27 1.65 8.36
N SER A 60 -20.35 0.70 8.18
CA SER A 60 -18.94 0.94 7.94
C SER A 60 -18.35 -0.21 7.14
N LEU A 61 -17.22 0.02 6.49
CA LEU A 61 -16.51 -1.01 5.72
C LEU A 61 -16.14 -2.21 6.59
N GLY A 62 -15.65 -1.98 7.81
CA GLY A 62 -15.30 -3.06 8.74
C GLY A 62 -16.51 -3.93 9.10
N ALA A 63 -17.65 -3.30 9.42
CA ALA A 63 -18.89 -4.02 9.71
C ALA A 63 -19.40 -4.79 8.49
N ALA A 64 -19.23 -4.25 7.28
CA ALA A 64 -19.59 -4.91 6.04
C ALA A 64 -18.73 -6.15 5.78
N GLN A 65 -17.41 -6.05 5.96
CA GLN A 65 -16.52 -7.19 5.76
C GLN A 65 -16.82 -8.35 6.72
N GLU A 66 -17.07 -8.04 8.00
CA GLU A 66 -17.46 -9.05 9.00
C GLU A 66 -18.83 -9.68 8.68
N ALA A 67 -19.80 -8.85 8.26
CA ALA A 67 -21.11 -9.32 7.85
C ALA A 67 -21.06 -10.21 6.60
N LEU A 68 -20.21 -9.86 5.62
CA LEU A 68 -20.01 -10.67 4.41
C LEU A 68 -19.46 -12.05 4.74
N LEU A 69 -18.43 -12.14 5.58
CA LEU A 69 -17.86 -13.45 5.96
C LEU A 69 -18.89 -14.32 6.67
N ARG A 70 -19.65 -13.76 7.62
CA ARG A 70 -20.71 -14.52 8.31
C ARG A 70 -21.87 -14.90 7.40
N GLY A 71 -22.32 -13.97 6.56
CA GLY A 71 -23.43 -14.19 5.62
C GLY A 71 -23.08 -15.23 4.56
N ALA A 72 -21.87 -15.16 4.01
CA ALA A 72 -21.34 -16.12 3.05
C ALA A 72 -21.33 -17.55 3.60
N VAL A 73 -20.82 -17.77 4.81
CA VAL A 73 -20.85 -19.09 5.48
C VAL A 73 -22.29 -19.55 5.70
N ALA A 74 -23.15 -18.69 6.23
CA ALA A 74 -24.56 -19.04 6.51
C ALA A 74 -25.36 -19.37 5.23
N ALA A 75 -25.01 -18.76 4.10
CA ALA A 75 -25.60 -19.00 2.80
C ALA A 75 -24.95 -20.18 2.03
N GLY A 76 -23.96 -20.85 2.62
CA GLY A 76 -23.26 -21.98 1.98
C GLY A 76 -22.33 -21.57 0.84
N VAL A 77 -21.84 -20.32 0.84
CA VAL A 77 -20.92 -19.77 -0.17
C VAL A 77 -19.67 -19.13 0.48
N PRO A 78 -18.93 -19.87 1.32
CA PRO A 78 -17.82 -19.32 2.12
C PRO A 78 -16.67 -18.78 1.26
N LEU A 79 -16.04 -17.68 1.66
CA LEU A 79 -15.05 -16.97 0.81
C LEU A 79 -13.60 -17.46 0.96
N ASP A 80 -13.39 -18.57 1.64
CA ASP A 80 -12.08 -19.13 1.97
C ASP A 80 -12.01 -20.62 1.61
N GLU A 81 -11.04 -21.34 2.17
CA GLU A 81 -10.84 -22.76 1.88
C GLU A 81 -12.05 -23.64 2.23
N GLU A 82 -13.00 -23.16 3.04
CA GLU A 82 -14.26 -23.86 3.32
C GLU A 82 -15.17 -23.94 2.08
N ALA A 83 -14.92 -23.16 1.01
CA ALA A 83 -15.68 -23.28 -0.24
C ALA A 83 -15.22 -24.44 -1.11
N ILE A 84 -14.02 -24.96 -0.90
CA ILE A 84 -13.49 -26.08 -1.67
C ILE A 84 -14.43 -27.30 -1.59
N PRO A 85 -14.87 -27.79 -0.41
CA PRO A 85 -15.80 -28.92 -0.33
C PRO A 85 -17.19 -28.62 -0.91
N VAL A 86 -17.56 -27.35 -1.08
CA VAL A 86 -18.83 -26.95 -1.70
C VAL A 86 -18.73 -26.95 -3.24
N LEU A 87 -17.61 -26.45 -3.77
CA LEU A 87 -17.41 -26.26 -5.20
C LEU A 87 -16.96 -27.51 -5.93
N ILE A 88 -16.20 -28.41 -5.29
CA ILE A 88 -15.72 -29.62 -5.95
C ILE A 88 -16.86 -30.47 -6.51
N PRO A 89 -17.91 -30.82 -5.74
CA PRO A 89 -19.02 -31.59 -6.27
C PRO A 89 -19.72 -30.89 -7.44
N GLN A 90 -19.90 -29.57 -7.38
CA GLN A 90 -20.54 -28.80 -8.45
C GLN A 90 -19.73 -28.81 -9.75
N LEU A 91 -18.41 -28.73 -9.64
CA LEU A 91 -17.52 -28.77 -10.81
C LEU A 91 -17.38 -30.17 -11.38
N ALA A 92 -17.39 -31.21 -10.53
CA ALA A 92 -17.44 -32.60 -10.97
C ALA A 92 -18.73 -32.89 -11.72
N GLU A 93 -19.88 -32.53 -11.16
CA GLU A 93 -21.20 -32.64 -11.81
C GLU A 93 -21.23 -31.86 -13.13
N ALA A 94 -20.68 -30.64 -13.17
CA ALA A 94 -20.62 -29.85 -14.40
C ALA A 94 -19.75 -30.49 -15.50
N LEU A 95 -18.72 -31.27 -15.13
CA LEU A 95 -17.90 -32.03 -16.09
C LEU A 95 -18.64 -33.28 -16.56
N GLU A 96 -19.29 -34.01 -15.65
CA GLU A 96 -20.05 -35.23 -15.95
C GLU A 96 -21.27 -34.94 -16.85
N ASP A 97 -21.98 -33.84 -16.59
CA ASP A 97 -23.17 -33.42 -17.35
C ASP A 97 -22.83 -32.65 -18.63
N SER A 98 -21.55 -32.33 -18.86
CA SER A 98 -21.16 -31.54 -20.03
C SER A 98 -21.37 -32.34 -21.32
N PRO A 99 -22.14 -31.82 -22.30
CA PRO A 99 -22.31 -32.48 -23.60
C PRO A 99 -21.03 -32.41 -24.46
N HIS A 100 -19.99 -31.73 -23.97
CA HIS A 100 -18.70 -31.58 -24.62
C HIS A 100 -17.65 -32.54 -24.07
N VAL A 101 -17.97 -33.31 -23.03
CA VAL A 101 -17.11 -34.35 -22.48
C VAL A 101 -17.55 -35.70 -23.04
N GLU A 102 -16.62 -36.42 -23.66
CA GLU A 102 -16.88 -37.76 -24.20
C GLU A 102 -16.68 -38.82 -23.12
N GLU A 103 -15.56 -38.72 -22.40
CA GLU A 103 -15.23 -39.62 -21.29
C GLU A 103 -14.33 -38.92 -20.25
N ILE A 104 -14.52 -39.25 -18.97
CA ILE A 104 -13.64 -38.85 -17.87
C ILE A 104 -12.96 -40.11 -17.34
N PHE A 105 -11.62 -40.15 -17.40
CA PHE A 105 -10.83 -41.29 -16.94
C PHE A 105 -10.25 -41.10 -15.53
N ALA A 106 -10.40 -39.92 -14.94
CA ALA A 106 -9.98 -39.68 -13.56
C ALA A 106 -10.86 -40.45 -12.58
N ASP A 107 -10.24 -41.10 -11.59
CA ASP A 107 -10.96 -41.49 -10.38
C ASP A 107 -11.29 -40.26 -9.52
N ASP A 108 -12.21 -40.43 -8.57
CA ASP A 108 -12.69 -39.36 -7.69
C ASP A 108 -11.53 -38.62 -6.99
N ASP A 109 -10.55 -39.36 -6.49
CA ASP A 109 -9.37 -38.84 -5.81
C ASP A 109 -8.50 -37.95 -6.73
N ALA A 110 -8.31 -38.37 -7.98
CA ALA A 110 -7.51 -37.62 -8.94
C ALA A 110 -8.25 -36.38 -9.46
N LEU A 111 -9.56 -36.50 -9.71
CA LEU A 111 -10.41 -35.38 -10.10
C LEU A 111 -10.45 -34.32 -8.99
N GLU A 112 -10.68 -34.74 -7.74
CA GLU A 112 -10.68 -33.86 -6.57
C GLU A 112 -9.37 -33.05 -6.49
N LYS A 113 -8.22 -33.71 -6.64
CA LYS A 113 -6.90 -33.05 -6.59
C LYS A 113 -6.75 -31.98 -7.67
N VAL A 114 -7.25 -32.23 -8.88
CA VAL A 114 -7.17 -31.27 -9.99
C VAL A 114 -8.05 -30.06 -9.71
N LEU A 115 -9.31 -30.30 -9.30
CA LEU A 115 -10.28 -29.24 -9.00
C LEU A 115 -9.83 -28.39 -7.81
N ARG A 116 -9.46 -29.02 -6.68
CA ARG A 116 -8.92 -28.34 -5.49
C ARG A 116 -7.77 -27.41 -5.84
N ALA A 117 -6.82 -27.89 -6.64
CA ALA A 117 -5.64 -27.12 -6.98
C ALA A 117 -5.94 -25.92 -7.90
N ALA A 118 -7.07 -25.88 -8.62
CA ALA A 118 -7.50 -24.69 -9.36
C ALA A 118 -8.26 -23.71 -8.45
N LEU A 119 -9.03 -24.25 -7.50
CA LEU A 119 -9.78 -23.45 -6.53
C LEU A 119 -8.90 -22.64 -5.57
N LEU A 120 -7.69 -23.12 -5.29
CA LEU A 120 -6.71 -22.41 -4.45
C LEU A 120 -6.30 -21.03 -5.01
N ASP A 121 -6.34 -20.85 -6.33
CA ASP A 121 -6.08 -19.54 -6.96
C ASP A 121 -7.38 -18.74 -7.19
N PHE A 122 -8.48 -19.44 -7.46
CA PHE A 122 -9.80 -18.84 -7.71
C PHE A 122 -10.38 -18.14 -6.48
N LEU A 123 -10.43 -18.83 -5.34
CA LEU A 123 -11.13 -18.34 -4.14
C LEU A 123 -10.52 -17.04 -3.58
N PRO A 124 -9.19 -16.87 -3.47
CA PRO A 124 -8.60 -15.60 -3.07
C PRO A 124 -8.97 -14.45 -4.02
N ALA A 125 -9.05 -14.71 -5.32
CA ALA A 125 -9.40 -13.70 -6.31
C ALA A 125 -10.88 -13.26 -6.19
N ILE A 126 -11.80 -14.20 -5.99
CA ILE A 126 -13.22 -13.91 -5.73
C ILE A 126 -13.39 -13.13 -4.42
N ALA A 127 -12.74 -13.57 -3.34
CA ALA A 127 -12.76 -12.87 -2.05
C ALA A 127 -12.23 -11.44 -2.17
N TRP A 128 -11.19 -11.23 -2.99
CA TRP A 128 -10.66 -9.90 -3.29
C TRP A 128 -11.68 -9.03 -4.02
N GLN A 129 -12.29 -9.53 -5.10
CA GLN A 129 -13.29 -8.78 -5.86
C GLN A 129 -14.48 -8.39 -4.99
N ALA A 130 -14.97 -9.30 -4.13
CA ALA A 130 -16.05 -9.04 -3.20
C ALA A 130 -15.69 -7.90 -2.22
N ARG A 131 -14.49 -7.94 -1.63
CA ARG A 131 -13.99 -6.89 -0.73
C ARG A 131 -13.79 -5.55 -1.45
N ALA A 132 -13.32 -5.56 -2.69
CA ALA A 132 -13.15 -4.36 -3.50
C ALA A 132 -14.50 -3.70 -3.80
N LYS A 133 -15.53 -4.50 -4.14
CA LYS A 133 -16.92 -4.02 -4.31
C LYS A 133 -17.46 -3.39 -3.03
N LEU A 134 -17.24 -4.01 -1.87
CA LEU A 134 -17.59 -3.41 -0.57
C LEU A 134 -16.85 -2.08 -0.36
N ALA A 135 -15.53 -2.06 -0.53
CA ALA A 135 -14.73 -0.85 -0.35
C ALA A 135 -15.24 0.29 -1.24
N ALA A 136 -15.47 0.04 -2.52
CA ALA A 136 -15.99 1.02 -3.46
C ALA A 136 -17.34 1.62 -3.05
N ALA A 137 -18.21 0.85 -2.40
CA ALA A 137 -19.51 1.32 -1.94
C ALA A 137 -19.45 2.15 -0.65
N PHE A 138 -18.43 1.93 0.20
CA PHE A 138 -18.19 2.72 1.42
C PHE A 138 -17.28 3.93 1.18
N VAL A 139 -16.54 3.94 0.07
CA VAL A 139 -15.95 5.16 -0.46
C VAL A 139 -17.11 6.07 -0.85
N LYS A 140 -17.34 7.12 -0.06
CA LYS A 140 -18.39 8.11 -0.37
C LYS A 140 -18.24 8.50 -1.84
N PRO A 141 -19.32 8.46 -2.66
CA PRO A 141 -19.24 8.97 -4.01
C PRO A 141 -18.67 10.37 -3.91
N ARG A 142 -17.54 10.58 -4.60
CA ARG A 142 -16.91 11.89 -4.72
C ARG A 142 -18.04 12.87 -4.94
N SER A 143 -18.19 13.81 -4.00
CA SER A 143 -18.73 15.10 -4.40
C SER A 143 -17.96 15.46 -5.67
N THR A 144 -18.67 15.69 -6.76
CA THR A 144 -18.13 16.38 -7.92
C THR A 144 -17.77 17.79 -7.45
N LEU A 145 -16.77 17.89 -6.59
CA LEU A 145 -16.09 19.12 -6.31
C LEU A 145 -15.41 19.47 -7.63
N PRO A 146 -15.63 20.69 -8.14
CA PRO A 146 -14.93 21.16 -9.32
C PRO A 146 -13.43 20.95 -9.10
N ALA A 147 -12.76 20.42 -10.13
CA ALA A 147 -11.31 20.23 -10.23
C ALA A 147 -10.55 20.44 -8.92
N SER A 148 -10.45 19.39 -8.10
CA SER A 148 -9.51 19.21 -6.98
C SER A 148 -8.67 20.47 -6.72
N GLN A 149 -9.19 21.41 -5.93
CA GLN A 149 -8.31 22.45 -5.38
C GLN A 149 -7.18 21.72 -4.68
N LYS A 150 -5.94 21.98 -5.12
CA LYS A 150 -4.75 21.53 -4.40
C LYS A 150 -4.98 21.87 -2.93
N PRO A 151 -4.92 20.91 -2.00
CA PRO A 151 -5.09 21.22 -0.59
C PRO A 151 -4.14 22.36 -0.21
N ALA A 152 -4.61 23.30 0.59
CA ALA A 152 -3.79 24.43 1.01
C ALA A 152 -2.50 23.90 1.63
N SER A 153 -1.38 24.29 1.03
CA SER A 153 -0.06 23.96 1.53
C SER A 153 0.27 24.88 2.71
N ILE A 154 1.19 24.45 3.55
CA ILE A 154 1.66 25.29 4.66
C ILE A 154 2.26 26.62 4.20
N ALA A 155 2.76 26.66 2.96
CA ALA A 155 3.22 27.88 2.30
C ALA A 155 2.08 28.85 1.95
N ASP A 156 0.88 28.35 1.65
CA ASP A 156 -0.29 29.19 1.35
C ASP A 156 -0.76 29.96 2.60
N ASP A 157 -0.46 29.43 3.79
CA ASP A 157 -0.67 30.09 5.10
C ASP A 157 0.48 31.02 5.51
N GLY A 158 1.46 31.26 4.62
CA GLY A 158 2.59 32.15 4.86
C GLY A 158 3.79 31.50 5.55
N TYR A 159 3.82 30.18 5.70
CA TYR A 159 4.92 29.43 6.30
C TYR A 159 5.71 28.67 5.23
N THR A 160 6.82 29.23 4.78
CA THR A 160 7.61 28.65 3.69
C THR A 160 8.71 27.71 4.22
N PHE A 161 8.67 26.46 3.77
CA PHE A 161 9.68 25.45 4.04
C PHE A 161 10.16 24.82 2.73
N PRO A 162 11.43 25.00 2.33
CA PRO A 162 12.00 24.42 1.10
C PRO A 162 11.83 22.91 0.96
N LEU A 163 11.74 22.18 2.08
CA LEU A 163 11.62 20.73 2.10
C LEU A 163 10.18 20.27 2.39
N PHE A 164 9.18 21.15 2.45
CA PHE A 164 7.80 20.76 2.78
C PHE A 164 6.79 21.45 1.86
N GLU A 165 6.22 20.68 0.94
CA GLU A 165 5.14 21.08 0.02
C GLU A 165 3.79 20.43 0.36
N GLY A 166 3.79 19.57 1.39
CA GLY A 166 2.61 18.88 1.88
C GLY A 166 1.53 19.82 2.40
N PRO A 167 0.30 19.30 2.56
CA PRO A 167 -0.81 20.07 3.06
C PRO A 167 -0.63 20.36 4.56
N VAL A 168 -1.28 21.41 5.06
CA VAL A 168 -1.14 21.87 6.46
C VAL A 168 -1.44 20.75 7.44
N GLU A 169 -2.50 19.98 7.20
CA GLU A 169 -2.92 18.86 8.06
C GLU A 169 -1.92 17.70 8.12
N SER A 170 -0.92 17.68 7.24
CA SER A 170 0.15 16.68 7.28
C SER A 170 1.40 17.18 7.98
N ALA A 171 1.45 18.43 8.46
CA ALA A 171 2.55 18.89 9.29
C ALA A 171 2.27 18.53 10.76
N ALA A 172 3.29 18.08 11.48
CA ALA A 172 3.21 17.91 12.93
C ALA A 172 3.31 19.30 13.60
N LEU A 173 2.14 19.85 13.95
CA LEU A 173 1.99 21.17 14.56
C LEU A 173 1.73 21.04 16.06
N ASP A 174 2.27 21.96 16.85
CA ASP A 174 1.80 22.13 18.24
C ASP A 174 0.58 23.06 18.27
N ASP A 175 -0.25 22.88 19.30
CA ASP A 175 -1.38 23.78 19.59
C ASP A 175 -0.95 25.25 19.69
N GLU A 176 -1.91 26.16 19.49
CA GLU A 176 -1.72 27.58 19.74
C GLU A 176 -1.15 27.83 21.15
N GLY A 177 -0.16 28.71 21.26
CA GLY A 177 0.41 29.04 22.55
C GLY A 177 1.67 29.90 22.49
N PRO A 178 2.32 30.14 23.64
CA PRO A 178 3.56 30.90 23.69
C PRO A 178 4.72 30.12 23.07
N CYS A 179 5.54 30.81 22.29
CA CYS A 179 6.81 30.28 21.81
C CYS A 179 7.77 30.05 22.99
N ALA A 180 8.34 28.84 23.10
CA ALA A 180 9.29 28.49 24.15
C ALA A 180 10.59 29.32 24.11
N TYR A 181 10.87 30.01 22.99
CA TYR A 181 12.14 30.71 22.76
C TYR A 181 12.05 32.22 22.79
N CYS A 182 10.91 32.81 22.41
CA CYS A 182 10.72 34.26 22.45
C CYS A 182 9.51 34.72 23.26
N GLY A 183 8.71 33.80 23.79
CA GLY A 183 7.51 34.10 24.57
C GLY A 183 6.31 34.61 23.76
N ALA A 184 6.47 34.97 22.48
CA ALA A 184 5.38 35.45 21.65
C ALA A 184 4.32 34.36 21.43
N THR A 185 3.05 34.71 21.56
CA THR A 185 1.93 33.82 21.22
C THR A 185 1.88 33.61 19.71
N ALA A 186 1.79 32.35 19.29
CA ALA A 186 1.67 31.98 17.89
C ALA A 186 0.51 30.98 17.70
N LYS A 187 -0.30 31.23 16.66
CA LYS A 187 -1.40 30.35 16.27
C LYS A 187 -0.93 28.98 15.81
N VAL A 188 0.23 28.95 15.14
CA VAL A 188 0.89 27.74 14.69
C VAL A 188 2.29 27.72 15.27
N ARG A 189 2.67 26.59 15.85
CA ARG A 189 4.00 26.33 16.41
C ARG A 189 4.57 25.03 15.87
N PHE A 190 5.89 24.98 15.83
CA PHE A 190 6.69 23.86 15.36
C PHE A 190 7.73 23.54 16.42
N ALA A 191 7.68 22.35 17.01
CA ALA A 191 8.57 21.95 18.11
C ALA A 191 8.63 23.01 19.22
N ARG A 192 7.45 23.48 19.64
CA ARG A 192 7.20 24.53 20.65
C ARG A 192 7.74 25.92 20.29
N ALA A 193 8.19 26.14 19.06
CA ALA A 193 8.67 27.43 18.56
C ALA A 193 7.65 28.09 17.64
N CYS A 194 7.54 29.42 17.69
CA CYS A 194 6.88 30.16 16.61
C CYS A 194 7.69 30.04 15.31
N TYR A 195 7.03 30.22 14.15
CA TYR A 195 7.67 30.10 12.84
C TYR A 195 9.01 30.85 12.70
N PRO A 196 9.16 32.13 13.08
CA PRO A 196 10.45 32.82 13.00
C PRO A 196 11.55 32.17 13.85
N CYS A 197 11.22 31.71 15.07
CA CYS A 197 12.20 31.05 15.93
C CYS A 197 12.58 29.65 15.41
N PHE A 198 11.60 28.92 14.87
CA PHE A 198 11.83 27.62 14.27
C PHE A 198 12.73 27.72 13.02
N ARG A 199 12.40 28.63 12.09
CA ARG A 199 13.23 28.91 10.90
C ARG A 199 14.60 29.49 11.22
N ALA A 200 14.76 30.15 12.37
CA ALA A 200 16.07 30.58 12.86
C ALA A 200 16.89 29.44 13.49
N GLY A 201 16.38 28.20 13.52
CA GLY A 201 17.08 27.05 14.10
C GLY A 201 17.17 27.08 15.62
N LYS A 202 16.27 27.81 16.32
CA LYS A 202 16.29 27.89 17.79
C LYS A 202 15.78 26.62 18.46
N ALA A 203 14.98 25.82 17.76
CA ALA A 203 14.44 24.56 18.26
C ALA A 203 15.51 23.46 18.28
N LYS A 204 16.47 23.54 19.21
CA LYS A 204 17.62 22.63 19.28
C LYS A 204 17.26 21.18 19.60
N ASP A 205 16.14 20.98 20.29
CA ASP A 205 15.60 19.66 20.64
C ASP A 205 14.81 19.04 19.48
N HIS A 206 14.58 19.79 18.40
CA HIS A 206 14.01 19.25 17.17
C HIS A 206 15.03 18.34 16.50
N VAL A 207 14.66 17.08 16.32
CA VAL A 207 15.46 16.06 15.66
C VAL A 207 14.67 15.50 14.48
N MET A 208 15.37 14.98 13.48
CA MET A 208 14.74 14.37 12.31
C MET A 208 15.23 12.94 12.11
N GLY A 209 14.33 11.96 12.11
CA GLY A 209 14.58 10.61 11.62
C GLY A 209 14.76 10.61 10.09
N THR A 210 15.77 9.91 9.59
CA THR A 210 16.07 9.83 8.15
C THR A 210 16.59 8.45 7.76
N GLU A 211 16.61 8.15 6.47
CA GLU A 211 17.26 6.93 5.96
C GLU A 211 18.79 6.90 6.11
N LEU A 212 19.39 8.03 6.49
CA LEU A 212 20.82 8.15 6.76
C LEU A 212 21.13 8.17 8.27
N GLY A 213 20.14 7.85 9.11
CA GLY A 213 20.20 7.97 10.56
C GLY A 213 19.56 9.25 11.09
N MET A 214 19.45 9.36 12.41
CA MET A 214 18.88 10.54 13.06
C MET A 214 19.75 11.78 12.84
N VAL A 215 19.13 12.94 12.67
CA VAL A 215 19.81 14.24 12.58
C VAL A 215 19.49 15.05 13.82
N ARG A 216 20.53 15.48 14.55
CA ARG A 216 20.43 16.38 15.71
C ARG A 216 21.20 17.66 15.41
N ALA A 217 20.87 18.74 16.12
CA ALA A 217 21.48 20.06 15.92
C ALA A 217 23.02 20.03 16.01
N GLN A 218 23.58 19.27 16.94
CA GLN A 218 25.03 19.16 17.11
C GLN A 218 25.72 18.43 15.95
N ASP A 219 25.13 17.33 15.45
CA ASP A 219 25.72 16.55 14.35
C ASP A 219 25.61 17.31 13.01
N ALA A 220 24.50 18.03 12.81
CA ALA A 220 24.28 18.82 11.61
C ALA A 220 25.34 19.91 11.39
N VAL A 221 25.92 20.47 12.46
CA VAL A 221 27.02 21.44 12.40
C VAL A 221 28.31 20.80 11.89
N GLU A 222 28.52 19.51 12.19
CA GLU A 222 29.67 18.73 11.72
C GLU A 222 29.47 18.16 10.30
N GLY A 223 28.26 18.28 9.75
CA GLY A 223 27.91 17.70 8.46
C GLY A 223 27.79 16.18 8.53
N LEU A 224 27.34 15.66 9.68
CA LEU A 224 27.21 14.24 9.95
C LEU A 224 25.81 13.92 10.48
N THR A 225 25.33 12.72 10.20
CA THR A 225 24.18 12.16 10.94
C THR A 225 24.64 11.62 12.29
N HIS A 226 23.69 11.36 13.20
CA HIS A 226 23.99 10.82 14.53
C HIS A 226 24.58 9.41 14.44
N GLY A 227 24.04 8.58 13.57
CA GLY A 227 24.50 7.21 13.36
C GLY A 227 23.36 6.28 12.91
N LEU A 228 23.73 5.21 12.23
CA LEU A 228 22.89 4.05 11.95
C LEU A 228 23.76 2.77 11.90
N PRO A 229 23.18 1.58 12.06
CA PRO A 229 23.91 0.33 11.86
C PRO A 229 24.61 0.28 10.49
N ALA A 230 25.87 -0.15 10.47
CA ALA A 230 26.70 -0.21 9.26
C ALA A 230 26.08 -1.09 8.16
N THR A 231 25.28 -2.10 8.56
CA THR A 231 24.52 -3.00 7.69
C THR A 231 23.39 -2.29 6.95
N LEU A 232 22.88 -1.18 7.49
CA LEU A 232 21.80 -0.37 6.91
C LEU A 232 22.33 0.86 6.17
N ALA A 233 23.64 1.15 6.25
CA ALA A 233 24.23 2.31 5.62
C ALA A 233 24.11 2.22 4.08
N PRO A 234 23.48 3.19 3.41
CA PRO A 234 23.32 3.15 1.96
C PRO A 234 24.67 3.32 1.23
N ALA A 235 24.73 2.80 0.01
CA ALA A 235 25.87 3.00 -0.88
C ALA A 235 25.92 4.46 -1.40
N GLY A 236 27.11 4.91 -1.81
CA GLY A 236 27.28 6.23 -2.44
C GLY A 236 27.35 7.43 -1.49
N TYR A 237 27.41 7.19 -0.18
CA TYR A 237 27.71 8.19 0.83
C TYR A 237 29.04 7.90 1.53
N GLU A 238 29.75 8.96 1.91
CA GLU A 238 30.91 8.85 2.77
C GLU A 238 30.47 8.47 4.20
N ARG A 239 31.16 7.49 4.76
CA ARG A 239 30.88 6.91 6.09
C ARG A 239 32.01 7.28 7.05
N VAL A 240 31.64 7.58 8.29
CA VAL A 240 32.57 7.78 9.38
C VAL A 240 32.22 6.76 10.46
N ASP A 241 33.13 5.84 10.73
CA ASP A 241 32.92 4.82 11.76
C ASP A 241 32.80 5.48 13.14
N LEU A 242 31.84 5.00 13.93
CA LEU A 242 31.79 5.35 15.35
C LEU A 242 32.73 4.42 16.12
N GLU A 243 33.47 4.99 17.06
CA GLU A 243 34.29 4.21 17.99
C GLU A 243 33.39 3.21 18.71
N ARG A 244 33.79 1.93 18.69
CA ARG A 244 33.06 0.86 19.36
C ARG A 244 33.34 0.91 20.85
N ASP A 245 32.31 0.70 21.67
CA ASP A 245 32.55 0.15 23.00
C ASP A 245 32.86 -1.35 22.84
N ASP A 246 33.82 -1.86 23.60
CA ASP A 246 34.34 -3.24 23.47
C ASP A 246 33.26 -4.34 23.66
N ASP A 247 32.07 -3.96 24.16
CA ASP A 247 30.92 -4.82 24.45
C ASP A 247 29.81 -4.78 23.37
N ASP A 248 29.93 -3.98 22.30
CA ASP A 248 28.89 -3.86 21.26
C ASP A 248 29.24 -4.67 20.00
N ASP A 249 28.38 -5.65 19.68
CA ASP A 249 28.51 -6.55 18.52
C ASP A 249 28.09 -5.86 17.21
N GLU A 250 27.36 -4.73 17.27
CA GLU A 250 26.87 -4.02 16.08
C GLU A 250 27.76 -2.82 15.75
N ALA A 251 28.34 -2.78 14.54
CA ALA A 251 29.10 -1.63 14.08
C ALA A 251 28.15 -0.50 13.67
N TRP A 252 28.34 0.71 14.21
CA TRP A 252 27.59 1.91 13.84
C TRP A 252 28.44 2.88 13.02
N VAL A 253 27.81 3.55 12.06
CA VAL A 253 28.46 4.56 11.21
C VAL A 253 27.65 5.85 11.19
N ARG A 254 28.33 6.99 11.05
CA ARG A 254 27.73 8.29 10.70
C ARG A 254 27.84 8.50 9.20
N ILE A 255 26.87 9.20 8.62
CA ILE A 255 26.86 9.53 7.20
C ILE A 255 27.21 11.00 6.99
N ARG A 256 28.17 11.29 6.10
CA ARG A 256 28.48 12.67 5.72
C ARG A 256 27.44 13.24 4.77
N VAL A 257 26.91 14.40 5.14
CA VAL A 257 25.96 15.19 4.35
C VAL A 257 26.34 16.66 4.53
N ASP A 258 26.11 17.49 3.51
CA ASP A 258 26.43 18.91 3.65
C ASP A 258 25.63 19.56 4.79
N THR A 259 26.33 20.40 5.56
CA THR A 259 25.79 21.09 6.75
C THR A 259 24.56 21.93 6.43
N ALA A 260 24.52 22.55 5.25
CA ALA A 260 23.38 23.34 4.80
C ALA A 260 22.11 22.49 4.66
N SER A 261 22.23 21.28 4.10
CA SER A 261 21.11 20.35 3.94
C SER A 261 20.61 19.82 5.28
N LEU A 262 21.51 19.38 6.18
CA LEU A 262 21.12 18.93 7.51
C LEU A 262 20.51 20.08 8.33
N GLY A 263 21.08 21.28 8.23
CA GLY A 263 20.54 22.47 8.88
C GLY A 263 19.19 22.90 8.34
N GLU A 264 18.92 22.73 7.05
CA GLU A 264 17.59 23.00 6.46
C GLU A 264 16.56 21.96 6.91
N LEU A 265 16.96 20.70 7.00
CA LEU A 265 16.11 19.62 7.50
C LEU A 265 15.67 19.89 8.96
N LEU A 266 16.57 20.34 9.83
CA LEU A 266 16.25 20.72 11.21
C LEU A 266 15.41 22.00 11.34
N ARG A 267 15.29 22.79 10.26
CA ARG A 267 14.41 23.95 10.20
C ARG A 267 13.11 23.63 9.44
N THR A 268 12.87 22.36 9.12
CA THR A 268 11.67 21.86 8.43
C THR A 268 10.80 21.10 9.44
N PRO A 269 9.47 21.30 9.44
CA PRO A 269 8.59 20.57 10.33
C PRO A 269 8.59 19.08 10.00
N LYS A 270 8.33 18.26 11.01
CA LYS A 270 7.97 16.85 10.79
C LYS A 270 6.62 16.80 10.08
N TYR A 271 6.37 15.71 9.36
CA TYR A 271 5.02 15.37 8.94
C TYR A 271 4.35 14.48 9.98
N ASP A 272 3.03 14.51 10.03
CA ASP A 272 2.22 13.66 10.89
C ASP A 272 2.31 12.21 10.42
N THR A 273 2.60 11.30 11.36
CA THR A 273 2.95 9.90 11.10
C THR A 273 2.78 9.09 12.39
N TRP A 274 2.47 7.80 12.26
CA TRP A 274 2.32 6.93 13.42
C TRP A 274 3.67 6.57 14.03
N GLN A 275 4.56 5.98 13.24
CA GLN A 275 5.79 5.34 13.74
C GLN A 275 6.99 6.30 13.84
N GLY A 276 6.72 7.60 13.76
CA GLY A 276 7.75 8.62 13.64
C GLY A 276 8.14 8.89 12.19
N GLU A 277 8.85 9.99 11.99
CA GLU A 277 9.27 10.44 10.67
C GLU A 277 10.49 9.68 10.16
N TYR A 278 10.57 9.53 8.84
CA TYR A 278 11.64 8.88 8.11
C TYR A 278 11.91 9.63 6.80
N TRP A 279 12.73 10.68 6.90
CA TRP A 279 13.03 11.55 5.77
C TRP A 279 13.93 10.88 4.73
N LEU A 280 13.58 11.04 3.45
CA LEU A 280 14.30 10.43 2.32
C LEU A 280 15.29 11.41 1.68
N PHE A 281 16.35 10.84 1.11
CA PHE A 281 17.40 11.53 0.38
C PHE A 281 17.46 11.04 -1.08
N CYS A 282 17.88 11.94 -1.98
CA CYS A 282 18.17 11.61 -3.37
C CYS A 282 19.19 12.61 -3.89
N CYS A 283 20.13 12.16 -4.74
CA CYS A 283 21.23 13.02 -5.22
C CYS A 283 22.02 13.67 -4.07
N GLN A 284 22.20 12.96 -2.96
CA GLN A 284 22.86 13.44 -1.73
C GLN A 284 22.20 14.66 -1.07
N LYS A 285 20.92 14.93 -1.37
CA LYS A 285 20.13 16.01 -0.79
C LYS A 285 18.85 15.47 -0.15
N PRO A 286 18.35 16.09 0.93
CA PRO A 286 17.04 15.76 1.48
C PRO A 286 15.97 16.05 0.43
N MET A 287 15.03 15.12 0.29
CA MET A 287 13.92 15.28 -0.63
C MET A 287 12.85 16.21 -0.03
N VAL A 288 11.99 16.76 -0.88
CA VAL A 288 10.86 17.60 -0.49
C VAL A 288 9.68 16.70 -0.15
N PHE A 289 9.11 16.81 1.05
CA PHE A 289 7.88 16.12 1.43
C PHE A 289 6.70 16.71 0.65
N VAL A 290 6.00 15.86 -0.12
CA VAL A 290 4.88 16.24 -0.99
C VAL A 290 3.53 16.03 -0.30
N GLY A 291 3.47 15.10 0.65
CA GLY A 291 2.24 14.74 1.35
C GLY A 291 2.00 13.22 1.44
N PRO A 292 0.97 12.81 2.18
CA PRO A 292 0.54 11.42 2.22
C PRO A 292 -0.03 11.00 0.86
N LEU A 293 0.21 9.75 0.47
CA LEU A 293 -0.33 9.16 -0.75
C LEU A 293 -1.82 8.89 -0.58
N LYS A 294 -2.63 9.86 -1.01
CA LYS A 294 -4.10 9.78 -1.12
C LYS A 294 -4.50 9.91 -2.58
N GLU A 295 -5.76 9.59 -2.92
CA GLU A 295 -6.24 9.58 -4.32
C GLU A 295 -5.83 10.81 -5.16
N PRO A 296 -5.93 12.08 -4.69
CA PRO A 296 -5.55 13.22 -5.52
C PRO A 296 -4.06 13.25 -5.85
N LEU A 297 -3.20 12.83 -4.92
CA LEU A 297 -1.76 12.76 -5.15
C LEU A 297 -1.41 11.53 -5.99
N LEU A 298 -2.06 10.39 -5.75
CA LEU A 298 -1.88 9.17 -6.53
C LEU A 298 -2.19 9.41 -8.01
N GLU A 299 -3.34 10.02 -8.32
CA GLU A 299 -3.70 10.36 -9.71
C GLU A 299 -2.74 11.37 -10.34
N ARG A 300 -2.26 12.35 -9.57
CA ARG A 300 -1.25 13.31 -10.06
C ARG A 300 0.09 12.65 -10.39
N LEU A 301 0.45 11.59 -9.68
CA LEU A 301 1.70 10.86 -9.90
C LEU A 301 1.56 9.77 -10.97
N ARG A 302 0.33 9.36 -11.29
CA ARG A 302 0.03 8.33 -12.28
C ARG A 302 0.21 8.90 -13.69
N LYS A 303 0.98 8.20 -14.52
CA LYS A 303 0.95 8.43 -15.97
C LYS A 303 -0.29 7.76 -16.55
N SER A 304 -0.82 8.24 -17.67
CA SER A 304 -2.11 7.80 -18.23
C SER A 304 -2.28 6.28 -18.35
N GLU A 305 -1.20 5.56 -18.63
CA GLU A 305 -1.18 4.11 -18.84
C GLU A 305 -0.82 3.31 -17.58
N GLN A 306 -0.42 3.96 -16.48
CA GLN A 306 0.03 3.25 -15.29
C GLN A 306 -1.13 2.78 -14.41
N THR A 307 -1.01 1.58 -13.85
CA THR A 307 -1.88 1.10 -12.75
C THR A 307 -1.46 1.74 -11.41
N GLN A 308 -2.31 1.62 -10.39
CA GLN A 308 -1.98 2.11 -9.05
C GLN A 308 -0.80 1.33 -8.44
N GLU A 309 -0.75 0.02 -8.69
CA GLU A 309 0.34 -0.86 -8.27
C GLU A 309 1.66 -0.45 -8.89
N GLU A 310 1.68 -0.09 -10.17
CA GLU A 310 2.90 0.38 -10.85
C GLU A 310 3.39 1.72 -10.29
N VAL A 311 2.48 2.59 -9.85
CA VAL A 311 2.86 3.83 -9.16
C VAL A 311 3.46 3.53 -7.79
N VAL A 312 2.83 2.64 -7.00
CA VAL A 312 3.34 2.24 -5.67
C VAL A 312 4.68 1.52 -5.78
N ALA A 313 4.83 0.58 -6.75
CA ALA A 313 6.07 -0.12 -7.03
C ALA A 313 7.22 0.87 -7.28
N ARG A 314 6.97 1.87 -8.13
CA ARG A 314 7.94 2.93 -8.44
C ARG A 314 8.30 3.77 -7.22
N LEU A 315 7.31 4.16 -6.41
CA LEU A 315 7.53 5.01 -5.23
C LEU A 315 8.33 4.29 -4.15
N LEU A 316 8.02 3.02 -3.88
CA LEU A 316 8.72 2.20 -2.88
C LEU A 316 10.00 1.57 -3.40
N GLN A 317 10.21 1.55 -4.72
CA GLN A 317 11.31 0.83 -5.39
C GLN A 317 11.29 -0.67 -5.06
N VAL A 318 10.11 -1.28 -5.14
CA VAL A 318 9.89 -2.72 -4.88
C VAL A 318 9.34 -3.42 -6.12
N GLU A 319 9.50 -4.74 -6.15
CA GLU A 319 8.95 -5.61 -7.19
C GLU A 319 7.41 -5.65 -7.19
N SER A 320 6.82 -5.97 -8.34
CA SER A 320 5.36 -5.88 -8.56
C SER A 320 4.52 -6.68 -7.56
N ARG A 321 5.00 -7.83 -7.08
CA ARG A 321 4.27 -8.65 -6.09
C ARG A 321 4.20 -7.97 -4.72
N GLU A 322 5.29 -7.34 -4.28
CA GLU A 322 5.29 -6.57 -3.04
C GLU A 322 4.47 -5.28 -3.20
N ALA A 323 4.60 -4.62 -4.35
CA ALA A 323 3.79 -3.46 -4.68
C ALA A 323 2.29 -3.75 -4.63
N HIS A 324 1.85 -4.92 -5.11
CA HIS A 324 0.44 -5.33 -5.05
C HIS A 324 -0.06 -5.44 -3.60
N LYS A 325 0.71 -6.10 -2.72
CA LYS A 325 0.39 -6.18 -1.28
C LYS A 325 0.31 -4.79 -0.65
N ARG A 326 1.32 -3.94 -0.89
CA ARG A 326 1.39 -2.58 -0.33
C ARG A 326 0.27 -1.68 -0.84
N THR A 327 -0.03 -1.74 -2.14
CA THR A 327 -1.15 -0.99 -2.73
C THR A 327 -2.46 -1.38 -2.07
N THR A 328 -2.68 -2.67 -1.87
CA THR A 328 -3.86 -3.17 -1.15
C THR A 328 -3.92 -2.63 0.29
N GLU A 329 -2.80 -2.67 1.03
CA GLU A 329 -2.73 -2.15 2.40
C GLU A 329 -3.00 -0.64 2.49
N VAL A 330 -2.50 0.16 1.52
CA VAL A 330 -2.76 1.61 1.43
C VAL A 330 -4.22 1.90 1.16
N LEU A 331 -4.81 1.22 0.17
CA LEU A 331 -6.21 1.42 -0.21
C LEU A 331 -7.17 0.99 0.91
N LEU A 332 -6.78 0.00 1.72
CA LEU A 332 -7.50 -0.42 2.92
C LEU A 332 -7.24 0.47 4.14
N GLY A 333 -6.35 1.46 4.05
CA GLY A 333 -5.99 2.35 5.15
C GLY A 333 -5.24 1.66 6.30
N ARG A 334 -4.60 0.51 6.03
CA ARG A 334 -3.81 -0.24 7.02
C ARG A 334 -2.38 0.25 7.14
N ILE A 335 -1.87 0.86 6.07
CA ILE A 335 -0.58 1.54 6.05
C ILE A 335 -0.77 2.94 5.49
N SER A 336 -0.05 3.93 6.01
CA SER A 336 0.02 5.25 5.39
C SER A 336 1.32 5.34 4.61
N MET A 337 1.26 5.94 3.42
CA MET A 337 2.42 6.16 2.57
C MET A 337 2.73 7.64 2.48
N TYR A 338 4.00 8.02 2.56
CA TYR A 338 4.46 9.40 2.59
C TYR A 338 5.36 9.67 1.40
N VAL A 339 4.95 10.59 0.53
CA VAL A 339 5.63 10.83 -0.75
C VAL A 339 6.61 11.98 -0.64
N PHE A 340 7.79 11.78 -1.25
CA PHE A 340 8.87 12.73 -1.35
C PHE A 340 9.25 12.95 -2.81
N ARG A 341 9.69 14.16 -3.15
CA ARG A 341 10.20 14.53 -4.48
C ARG A 341 11.62 15.05 -4.37
N CYS A 342 12.51 14.54 -5.21
CA CYS A 342 13.88 15.05 -5.27
C CYS A 342 13.87 16.47 -5.89
N PRO A 343 14.45 17.49 -5.23
CA PRO A 343 14.49 18.84 -5.78
C PRO A 343 15.42 18.96 -7.00
N HIS A 344 16.30 17.97 -7.25
CA HIS A 344 17.27 18.01 -8.35
C HIS A 344 16.83 17.19 -9.57
N CYS A 345 16.43 15.93 -9.37
CA CYS A 345 16.08 15.02 -10.47
C CYS A 345 14.58 14.74 -10.59
N GLU A 346 13.75 15.37 -9.75
CA GLU A 346 12.27 15.26 -9.73
C GLU A 346 11.70 13.85 -9.51
N LYS A 347 12.58 12.85 -9.29
CA LYS A 347 12.16 11.50 -8.93
C LYS A 347 11.37 11.53 -7.62
N HIS A 348 10.28 10.75 -7.61
CA HIS A 348 9.48 10.56 -6.42
C HIS A 348 9.86 9.25 -5.74
N ARG A 349 9.92 9.26 -4.41
CA ARG A 349 10.07 8.10 -3.56
C ARG A 349 9.01 8.16 -2.45
N ALA A 350 8.74 7.05 -1.80
CA ALA A 350 7.93 7.03 -0.60
C ALA A 350 8.51 6.07 0.43
N HIS A 351 8.14 6.29 1.69
CA HIS A 351 8.16 5.24 2.71
C HIS A 351 6.72 5.05 3.21
N PHE A 352 6.50 4.00 4.01
CA PHE A 352 5.22 3.75 4.65
C PHE A 352 5.42 3.52 6.14
N ASP A 353 4.36 3.74 6.92
CA ASP A 353 4.19 3.24 8.28
C ASP A 353 2.98 2.30 8.32
N ALA A 354 2.95 1.41 9.32
CA ALA A 354 1.81 0.54 9.54
C ALA A 354 1.05 0.96 10.79
N ALA A 355 -0.28 0.91 10.69
CA ALA A 355 -1.20 0.98 11.80
C ALA A 355 -1.31 -0.36 12.56
#